data_AF-A0A0G0KW91-F1
#
_entry.id   AF-A0A0G0KW91-F1
#
_cell.length_a   1.000
_cell.length_b   1.000
_cell.length_c   1.000
_cell.angle_alpha   90.00
_cell.angle_beta   90.00
_cell.angle_gamma   90.00
#
_symmetry.space_group_name_H-M   'P 1'
#
loop_
_entity.id
_entity.type
_entity.pdbx_description
1 polymer ?
#
loop_
_entity_poly.entity_id
_entity_poly.type
_entity_poly.pdbx_seq_one_letter_code
_entity_poly.pdbx_strand_id
1 'polypeptide(L)'
;MTVFQGLIIIFILFVLYKAIRRFLNKEISVWLMILWCGLWIVLGLVTIFPIIIESIATFVGVGRGVDLIIYIALFVCFYTLFKISVKQKKTEKAMVELV
;
A
#
# COMPACT_ATOMS: atom_id res chain seq x y z
N MET A 1 20.92 -6.28 -16.24
CA MET A 1 19.58 -5.78 -15.88
C MET A 1 18.67 -6.99 -15.80
N THR A 2 18.34 -7.46 -14.60
CA THR A 2 17.41 -8.59 -14.47
C THR A 2 16.02 -8.14 -14.89
N VAL A 3 15.27 -8.98 -15.62
CA VAL A 3 13.90 -8.69 -16.09
C VAL A 3 13.00 -8.21 -14.95
N PHE A 4 13.26 -8.70 -13.74
CA PHE A 4 12.61 -8.31 -12.50
C PHE A 4 12.73 -6.80 -12.19
N GLN A 5 13.94 -6.22 -12.29
CA GLN A 5 14.16 -4.79 -12.05
C GLN A 5 13.40 -3.90 -13.05
N GLY A 6 13.33 -4.33 -14.32
CA GLY A 6 12.57 -3.61 -15.34
C GLY A 6 11.06 -3.56 -15.06
N LEU A 7 10.49 -4.69 -14.62
CA LEU A 7 9.07 -4.77 -14.25
C LEU A 7 8.72 -3.85 -13.08
N ILE A 8 9.58 -3.77 -12.06
CA ILE A 8 9.35 -2.91 -10.89
C ILE A 8 9.36 -1.43 -11.27
N ILE A 9 10.30 -1.02 -12.12
CA ILE A 9 10.40 0.38 -12.58
C ILE A 9 9.13 0.78 -13.35
N ILE A 10 8.65 -0.08 -14.25
CA ILE A 10 7.39 0.13 -14.98
C ILE A 10 6.21 0.21 -14.00
N PHE A 11 6.21 -0.65 -12.98
CA PHE A 11 5.16 -0.66 -11.97
C PHE A 11 5.14 0.63 -11.15
N ILE A 12 6.30 1.13 -10.72
CA ILE A 12 6.45 2.39 -9.99
C ILE A 12 5.95 3.57 -10.84
N LEU A 13 6.31 3.62 -12.12
CA LEU A 13 5.84 4.64 -13.05
C LEU A 13 4.32 4.61 -13.21
N PHE A 14 3.72 3.43 -13.36
CA PHE A 14 2.27 3.26 -13.47
C PHE A 14 1.54 3.75 -12.21
N VAL A 15 2.09 3.45 -11.04
CA VAL A 15 1.57 3.89 -9.76
C VAL A 15 1.64 5.41 -9.61
N LEU A 16 2.78 6.01 -9.92
CA LEU A 16 2.97 7.46 -9.89
C LEU A 16 1.97 8.15 -10.81
N TYR A 17 1.80 7.63 -12.03
CA TYR A 17 0.80 8.12 -12.98
C TYR A 17 -0.62 8.06 -12.40
N LYS A 18 -0.98 6.92 -11.77
CA LYS A 18 -2.31 6.75 -11.16
C LYS A 18 -2.53 7.66 -9.96
N ALA A 19 -1.50 7.89 -9.14
CA ALA A 19 -1.54 8.81 -8.00
C ALA A 19 -1.74 10.26 -8.46
N ILE A 20 -0.98 10.69 -9.47
CA ILE A 20 -1.10 12.03 -10.07
C ILE A 20 -2.49 12.24 -10.68
N ARG A 21 -3.01 11.24 -11.42
CA ARG A 21 -4.33 11.34 -12.05
C ARG A 21 -5.45 11.46 -11.01
N ARG A 22 -5.36 10.74 -9.89
CA ARG A 22 -6.33 10.84 -8.81
C ARG A 22 -6.21 12.14 -7.99
N PHE A 23 -5.03 12.72 -7.91
CA PHE A 23 -4.83 14.06 -7.34
C PHE A 23 -5.45 15.15 -8.23
N LEU A 24 -5.25 15.05 -9.55
CA LEU A 24 -5.84 15.98 -10.52
C LEU A 24 -7.37 15.99 -10.46
N ASN A 25 -7.99 14.83 -10.24
CA ASN A 25 -9.44 14.71 -10.14
C ASN A 25 -10.03 15.22 -8.80
N LYS A 26 -9.21 15.72 -7.86
CA LYS A 26 -9.63 16.15 -6.49
C LYS A 26 -10.41 15.10 -5.69
N GLU A 27 -10.39 13.83 -6.11
CA GLU A 27 -11.10 12.74 -5.45
C GLU A 27 -10.43 12.29 -4.14
N ILE A 28 -9.18 12.72 -3.92
CA ILE A 28 -8.34 12.25 -2.81
C ILE A 28 -7.79 13.42 -2.01
N SER A 29 -7.90 13.32 -0.68
CA SER A 29 -7.20 14.20 0.27
C SER A 29 -5.68 14.09 0.12
N VAL A 30 -4.96 15.21 0.22
CA VAL A 30 -3.49 15.29 0.17
C VAL A 30 -2.83 14.24 1.10
N TRP A 31 -3.44 13.96 2.25
CA TRP A 31 -3.00 12.91 3.18
C TRP A 31 -3.01 11.50 2.59
N LEU A 32 -4.05 11.13 1.85
CA LEU A 32 -4.11 9.81 1.20
C LEU A 32 -3.10 9.71 0.07
N MET A 33 -2.84 10.81 -0.65
CA MET A 33 -1.83 10.83 -1.72
C MET A 33 -0.43 10.61 -1.14
N ILE A 34 -0.08 11.29 -0.05
CA ILE A 34 1.22 11.12 0.63
C ILE A 34 1.36 9.69 1.16
N LEU A 35 0.32 9.15 1.80
CA LEU A 35 0.34 7.77 2.31
C LEU A 35 0.53 6.77 1.17
N TRP A 36 -0.19 6.95 0.05
CA TRP A 36 -0.09 6.08 -1.10
C TRP A 36 1.28 6.15 -1.76
N CYS A 37 1.79 7.35 -2.06
CA CYS A 37 3.14 7.53 -2.60
C CYS A 37 4.21 6.95 -1.66
N GLY A 38 4.10 7.19 -0.35
CA GLY A 38 5.03 6.65 0.65
C GLY A 38 5.07 5.13 0.62
N LEU A 39 3.91 4.47 0.62
CA LEU A 39 3.80 3.01 0.56
C LEU A 39 4.53 2.44 -0.67
N TRP A 40 4.33 3.06 -1.83
CA TRP A 40 4.98 2.62 -3.07
C TRP A 40 6.48 2.90 -3.12
N ILE A 41 6.95 4.00 -2.53
CA ILE A 41 8.38 4.28 -2.36
C ILE A 41 9.02 3.24 -1.45
N VAL A 42 8.37 2.89 -0.33
CA VAL A 42 8.86 1.83 0.57
C VAL A 42 8.95 0.49 -0.16
N LEU A 43 7.92 0.10 -0.92
CA LEU A 43 7.95 -1.12 -1.74
C LEU A 43 9.06 -1.09 -2.80
N GLY A 44 9.28 0.05 -3.45
CA GLY A 44 10.35 0.24 -4.42
C GLY A 44 11.73 0.05 -3.79
N LEU A 45 11.98 0.72 -2.66
CA LEU A 45 13.23 0.60 -1.90
C LEU A 45 13.49 -0.83 -1.43
N VAL A 46 12.45 -1.48 -0.89
CA VAL A 46 12.43 -2.90 -0.51
C VAL A 46 12.89 -3.77 -1.67
N THR A 47 12.38 -3.53 -2.87
CA THR A 47 12.67 -4.40 -4.01
C THR A 47 14.05 -4.15 -4.62
N ILE A 48 14.58 -2.92 -4.50
CA ILE A 48 15.91 -2.55 -4.99
C ILE A 48 17.01 -3.00 -4.01
N PHE A 49 16.74 -2.95 -2.69
CA PHE A 49 17.70 -3.28 -1.63
C PHE A 49 17.22 -4.46 -0.75
N PRO A 50 17.27 -5.71 -1.24
CA PRO A 50 16.85 -6.88 -0.48
C PRO A 50 17.67 -7.11 0.80
N ILE A 51 18.92 -6.65 0.83
CA ILE A 51 19.85 -6.73 1.98
C ILE A 51 19.30 -6.07 3.24
N ILE A 52 18.57 -4.95 3.10
CA ILE A 52 18.02 -4.23 4.25
C ILE A 52 16.89 -5.04 4.89
N ILE A 53 16.10 -5.72 4.06
CA ILE A 53 14.96 -6.51 4.51
C ILE A 53 15.44 -7.80 5.15
N GLU A 54 16.47 -8.45 4.60
CA GLU A 54 17.07 -9.65 5.22
C GLU A 54 17.62 -9.37 6.63
N SER A 55 18.23 -8.20 6.84
CA SER A 55 18.68 -7.75 8.16
C SER A 55 17.52 -7.49 9.13
N ILE A 56 16.42 -6.89 8.65
CA ILE A 56 15.22 -6.70 9.47
C ILE A 56 14.53 -8.05 9.76
N ALA A 57 14.51 -8.97 8.79
CA ALA A 57 13.89 -10.28 8.94
C ALA A 57 14.59 -11.15 9.97
N THR A 58 15.94 -11.13 9.96
CA THR A 58 16.77 -11.81 10.95
C THR A 58 16.59 -11.22 12.35
N PHE A 59 16.37 -9.91 12.48
CA PHE A 59 16.02 -9.29 13.77
C PHE A 59 14.62 -9.68 14.28
N VAL A 60 13.64 -9.79 13.38
CA VAL A 60 12.25 -10.17 13.71
C VAL A 60 12.07 -11.70 13.85
N GLY A 61 13.08 -12.50 13.49
CA GLY A 61 13.05 -13.96 13.59
C GLY A 61 12.32 -14.66 12.44
N VAL A 62 12.12 -13.98 11.31
CA VAL A 62 11.50 -14.53 10.10
C VAL A 62 12.59 -14.87 9.10
N GLY A 63 12.72 -16.14 8.69
CA GLY A 63 13.81 -16.64 7.85
C GLY A 63 13.90 -16.03 6.44
N ARG A 64 12.91 -15.22 6.02
CA ARG A 64 12.88 -14.52 4.73
C ARG A 64 12.27 -13.13 4.88
N GLY A 65 12.97 -12.11 4.40
CA GLY A 65 12.49 -10.74 4.46
C GLY A 65 11.19 -10.46 3.70
N VAL A 66 10.95 -11.20 2.62
CA VAL A 66 9.71 -11.07 1.84
C VAL A 66 8.50 -11.51 2.65
N ASP A 67 8.61 -12.56 3.47
CA ASP A 67 7.48 -13.09 4.24
C ASP A 67 6.99 -12.10 5.29
N LEU A 68 7.91 -11.35 5.92
CA LEU A 68 7.58 -10.28 6.85
C LEU A 68 6.73 -9.18 6.18
N ILE A 69 7.12 -8.77 4.97
CA ILE A 69 6.39 -7.76 4.20
C ILE A 69 4.99 -8.26 3.85
N ILE A 70 4.87 -9.53 3.45
CA ILE A 70 3.57 -10.14 3.14
C ILE A 70 2.67 -10.14 4.37
N TYR A 71 3.19 -10.50 5.56
CA TYR A 71 2.38 -10.45 6.78
C TYR A 71 1.91 -9.04 7.12
N ILE A 72 2.78 -8.03 7.02
CA ILE A 72 2.41 -6.63 7.25
C ILE A 72 1.34 -6.19 6.25
N ALA A 73 1.53 -6.50 4.96
CA ALA A 73 0.57 -6.15 3.90
C ALA A 73 -0.79 -6.80 4.15
N LEU A 74 -0.80 -8.06 4.56
CA LEU A 74 -2.02 -8.80 4.88
C LEU A 74 -2.75 -8.16 6.07
N PHE A 75 -2.01 -7.80 7.13
CA PHE A 75 -2.56 -7.13 8.31
C PHE A 75 -3.19 -5.77 7.96
N VAL A 76 -2.48 -4.94 7.20
CA VAL A 76 -2.96 -3.63 6.73
C VAL A 76 -4.17 -3.79 5.81
N CYS A 77 -4.17 -4.81 4.94
CA CYS A 77 -5.28 -5.10 4.04
C CYS A 77 -6.53 -5.47 4.82
N PHE A 78 -6.44 -6.43 5.75
CA PHE A 78 -7.55 -6.83 6.62
C PHE A 78 -8.09 -5.65 7.44
N TYR A 79 -7.20 -4.84 8.02
CA TYR A 79 -7.61 -3.64 8.75
C TYR A 79 -8.34 -2.64 7.87
N THR A 80 -7.85 -2.41 6.64
CA THR A 80 -8.46 -1.49 5.69
C THR A 80 -9.83 -1.98 5.24
N LEU A 81 -9.96 -3.27 4.92
CA LEU A 81 -11.23 -3.91 4.60
C LEU A 81 -12.23 -3.75 5.75
N PHE A 82 -11.81 -4.06 6.96
CA PHE A 82 -12.64 -3.90 8.16
C PHE A 82 -13.10 -2.44 8.33
N LYS A 83 -12.20 -1.47 8.21
CA LYS A 83 -12.52 -0.05 8.31
C LYS A 83 -13.52 0.40 7.25
N ILE A 84 -13.37 -0.09 6.01
CA ILE A 84 -14.31 0.20 4.92
C ILE A 84 -15.69 -0.40 5.22
N SER A 85 -15.75 -1.67 5.66
CA SER A 85 -17.01 -2.33 6.01
C SER A 85 -17.75 -1.63 7.16
N VAL A 86 -17.02 -1.17 8.18
CA VAL A 86 -17.61 -0.38 9.28
C VAL A 86 -18.13 0.97 8.77
N LYS A 87 -17.39 1.65 7.91
CA LYS A 87 -17.81 2.92 7.31
C LYS A 87 -19.06 2.74 6.43
N GLN A 88 -19.13 1.67 5.63
CA GLN A 88 -20.29 1.35 4.81
C GLN A 88 -21.55 1.16 5.65
N LYS A 89 -21.49 0.39 6.74
CA LYS A 89 -22.63 0.20 7.65
C LYS A 89 -23.12 1.51 8.27
N LYS A 90 -22.21 2.45 8.54
CA LYS A 90 -22.56 3.76 9.10
C LYS A 90 -23.26 4.65 8.06
N THR A 91 -22.81 4.60 6.81
CA THR A 91 -23.47 5.30 5.69
C THR A 91 -24.85 4.72 5.40
N GLU A 92 -25.01 3.40 5.48
CA GLU A 92 -26.30 2.73 5.23
C GLU A 92 -27.36 3.11 6.27
N LYS A 93 -26.99 3.15 7.57
CA LYS A 93 -27.89 3.60 8.65
C LYS A 93 -28.34 5.07 8.47
N ALA A 94 -27.44 5.95 8.03
CA ALA A 94 -27.78 7.36 7.82
C ALA A 94 -28.81 7.57 6.69
N MET A 95 -28.85 6.66 5.70
CA MET A 95 -29.85 6.74 4.62
C MET A 95 -31.24 6.26 5.09
N VAL A 96 -31.30 5.29 6.02
CA VAL A 96 -32.57 4.77 6.55
C VAL A 96 -33.24 5.76 7.52
N GLU A 97 -32.46 6.57 8.23
CA GLU A 97 -32.99 7.59 9.16
C GLU A 97 -33.54 8.85 8.46
N LEU A 98 -33.26 9.01 7.15
CA LEU A 98 -33.70 10.15 6.33
C LEU A 98 -34.97 9.85 5.49
N VAL A 99 -35.50 8.63 5.54
CA VAL A 99 -36.73 8.19 4.86
C VAL A 99 -37.82 7.95 5.89
#